data_AF-A0A6M0KZN2-F1
#
_entry.id   AF-A0A6M0KZN2-F1
#
_cell.length_a   1.000
_cell.length_b   1.000
_cell.length_c   1.000
_cell.angle_alpha   90.00
_cell.angle_beta   90.00
_cell.angle_gamma   90.00
#
_symmetry.space_group_name_H-M   'P 1'
#
loop_
_entity.id
_entity.type
_entity.pdbx_description
1 polymer ?
#
loop_
_entity_poly.entity_id
_entity_poly.type
_entity_poly.pdbx_seq_one_letter_code
_entity_poly.pdbx_strand_id
1 'polypeptide(L)'
;MLDLNLGLMLFVLVIFFSLLFLLNQMLYKPLLKFMDDRDNSIAGDLKNAKEMSGNSDELHAKADAIIADAKAEANAVREKAVSAAKALAESKIESKTKELDVKYQSFVDVLSKDREELEKSLLASLPLFKESLKSKMSSL
;
A
#
# COMPACT_ATOMS: atom_id res chain seq x y z
N MET A 1 53.73 39.46 -74.84
CA MET A 1 54.56 38.25 -74.69
C MET A 1 53.90 37.35 -73.67
N LEU A 2 53.05 36.44 -74.15
CA LEU A 2 52.56 35.30 -73.39
C LEU A 2 53.18 34.10 -74.07
N ASP A 3 54.38 33.71 -73.63
CA ASP A 3 54.94 32.42 -74.04
C ASP A 3 54.16 31.34 -73.29
N LEU A 4 53.11 30.85 -73.95
CA LEU A 4 52.30 29.73 -73.46
C LEU A 4 53.13 28.45 -73.60
N ASN A 5 53.96 28.18 -72.60
CA ASN A 5 54.67 26.93 -72.51
C ASN A 5 53.72 25.82 -72.04
N LEU A 6 53.16 25.06 -72.99
CA LEU A 6 52.26 23.94 -72.73
C LEU A 6 52.85 22.92 -71.74
N GLY A 7 54.16 22.71 -71.76
CA GLY A 7 54.84 21.79 -70.83
C GLY A 7 54.79 22.28 -69.39
N LEU A 8 55.04 23.56 -69.16
CA LEU A 8 54.98 24.17 -67.82
C LEU A 8 53.54 24.20 -67.28
N MET A 9 52.56 24.45 -68.16
CA MET A 9 51.14 24.39 -67.80
C MET A 9 50.71 22.97 -67.37
N LEU A 10 51.12 21.94 -68.12
CA LEU A 10 50.85 20.54 -67.75
C LEU A 10 51.53 20.16 -66.43
N PHE A 11 52.76 20.60 -66.20
CA PHE A 11 53.47 20.34 -64.94
C PHE A 11 52.76 20.96 -63.73
N VAL A 12 52.33 22.22 -63.84
CA VAL A 12 51.56 22.90 -62.79
C VAL A 12 50.22 22.20 -62.55
N LEU A 13 49.55 21.73 -63.60
CA LEU A 13 48.32 20.93 -63.49
C LEU A 13 48.54 19.62 -62.70
N VAL A 14 49.62 18.90 -63.00
CA VAL A 14 49.97 17.67 -62.28
C VAL A 14 50.24 17.96 -60.80
N ILE A 15 50.98 19.03 -60.48
CA ILE A 15 51.24 19.44 -59.10
C ILE A 15 49.94 19.82 -58.39
N PHE A 16 49.06 20.58 -59.05
CA PHE A 16 47.80 21.02 -58.49
C PHE A 16 46.89 19.83 -58.14
N PHE A 17 46.73 18.87 -59.06
CA PHE A 17 45.94 17.67 -58.79
C PHE A 17 46.60 16.76 -57.74
N SER A 18 47.93 16.66 -57.74
CA SER A 18 48.65 15.92 -56.70
C SER A 18 48.45 16.53 -55.32
N LEU A 19 48.49 17.87 -55.22
CA LEU A 19 48.22 18.61 -53.99
C LEU A 19 46.77 18.43 -53.54
N LEU A 20 45.79 18.55 -54.45
CA LEU A 20 44.38 18.30 -54.13
C LEU A 20 44.14 16.89 -53.59
N PHE A 21 44.77 15.89 -54.20
CA PHE A 21 44.69 14.51 -53.73
C PHE A 21 45.26 14.36 -52.31
N LEU A 22 46.41 14.97 -52.04
CA LEU A 22 47.06 14.94 -50.73
C LEU A 22 46.20 15.65 -49.66
N LEU A 23 45.64 16.81 -50.00
CA LEU A 23 44.78 17.60 -49.10
C LEU A 23 43.44 16.91 -48.82
N ASN A 24 42.87 16.22 -49.81
CA ASN A 24 41.66 15.42 -49.65
C ASN A 24 41.85 14.31 -48.60
N GLN A 25 42.98 13.61 -48.67
CA GLN A 25 43.27 12.52 -47.76
C GLN A 25 43.70 13.02 -46.36
N MET A 26 44.52 14.08 -46.30
CA MET A 26 45.11 14.55 -45.04
C MET A 26 44.19 15.49 -44.25
N LEU A 27 43.40 16.34 -44.91
CA LEU A 27 42.65 17.42 -44.25
C LEU A 27 41.14 17.25 -44.39
N TYR A 28 40.63 17.18 -45.61
CA TYR A 28 39.17 17.23 -45.83
C TYR A 28 38.47 16.00 -45.25
N LYS A 29 38.99 14.79 -45.47
CA LYS A 29 38.40 13.57 -44.91
C LYS A 29 38.39 13.55 -43.37
N PRO A 30 39.51 13.78 -42.66
CA PRO A 30 39.48 13.84 -41.20
C PRO A 30 38.58 14.94 -40.64
N LEU A 31 38.56 16.12 -41.29
CA LEU A 31 37.75 17.24 -40.83
C LEU A 31 36.25 16.95 -40.96
N LEU A 32 35.82 16.45 -42.12
CA LEU A 32 34.42 16.07 -42.34
C LEU A 32 34.00 14.94 -41.40
N LYS A 33 34.85 13.93 -41.23
CA LYS A 33 34.61 12.85 -40.25
C LYS A 33 34.41 13.40 -38.84
N PHE A 34 35.22 14.36 -38.41
CA PHE A 34 35.06 14.98 -37.09
C PHE A 34 33.75 15.75 -36.95
N MET A 35 33.29 16.41 -38.03
CA MET A 35 31.97 17.06 -38.03
C MET A 35 30.84 16.04 -37.94
N ASP A 36 30.91 14.96 -38.73
CA ASP A 36 29.92 13.88 -38.69
C ASP A 36 29.89 13.19 -37.32
N ASP A 37 31.06 12.90 -36.73
CA ASP A 37 31.17 12.28 -35.40
C ASP A 37 30.54 13.19 -34.33
N ARG A 38 30.73 14.51 -34.44
CA ARG A 38 30.10 15.49 -33.54
C ARG A 38 28.59 15.55 -33.71
N ASP A 39 28.10 15.62 -34.95
CA ASP A 39 26.67 15.67 -35.23
C ASP A 39 25.99 14.39 -34.74
N ASN A 40 26.61 13.24 -34.95
CA ASN A 40 26.14 11.95 -34.43
C ASN A 40 26.15 11.89 -32.91
N SER A 41 27.20 12.40 -32.25
CA SER A 41 27.27 12.47 -30.79
C SER A 41 26.15 13.35 -30.23
N ILE A 42 25.96 14.55 -30.78
CA ILE A 42 24.91 15.49 -30.33
C ILE A 42 23.52 14.91 -30.55
N ALA A 43 23.27 14.29 -31.71
CA ALA A 43 22.01 13.63 -31.98
C ALA A 43 21.75 12.45 -31.00
N GLY A 44 22.79 11.69 -30.68
CA GLY A 44 22.74 10.62 -29.68
C GLY A 44 22.44 11.14 -28.28
N ASP A 45 23.15 12.18 -27.83
CA ASP A 45 22.96 12.80 -26.53
C ASP A 45 21.55 13.39 -26.38
N LEU A 46 21.04 14.07 -27.41
CA LEU A 46 19.69 14.62 -27.43
C LEU A 46 18.63 13.51 -27.34
N LYS A 47 18.82 12.42 -28.09
CA LYS A 47 17.92 11.26 -28.05
C LYS A 47 17.93 10.61 -26.67
N ASN A 48 19.11 10.36 -26.11
CA ASN A 48 19.26 9.77 -24.78
C ASN A 48 18.62 10.65 -23.70
N ALA A 49 18.83 11.97 -23.75
CA ALA A 49 18.20 12.90 -22.81
C ALA A 49 16.66 12.84 -22.90
N LYS A 50 16.11 12.76 -24.12
CA LYS A 50 14.67 12.63 -24.34
C LYS A 50 14.12 11.30 -23.82
N GLU A 51 14.81 10.19 -24.10
CA GLU A 51 14.42 8.86 -23.60
C GLU A 51 14.53 8.77 -22.07
N MET A 52 15.58 9.33 -21.47
CA MET A 52 15.73 9.38 -20.02
C MET A 52 14.63 10.22 -19.36
N SER A 53 14.25 11.36 -19.95
CA SER A 53 13.13 12.18 -19.46
C SER A 53 11.81 11.42 -19.54
N GLY A 54 11.51 10.78 -20.67
CA GLY A 54 10.28 9.98 -20.83
C GLY A 54 10.23 8.79 -19.88
N ASN A 55 11.34 8.08 -19.70
CA ASN A 55 11.45 6.99 -18.73
C ASN A 55 11.27 7.47 -17.29
N SER A 56 11.73 8.68 -16.95
CA SER A 56 11.52 9.26 -15.62
C SER A 56 10.03 9.47 -15.33
N ASP A 57 9.29 10.05 -16.29
CA ASP A 57 7.86 10.29 -16.14
C ASP A 57 7.08 8.97 -16.04
N GLU A 58 7.44 7.95 -16.83
CA GLU A 58 6.86 6.61 -16.72
C GLU A 58 7.17 5.94 -15.38
N LEU A 59 8.38 6.08 -14.86
CA LEU A 59 8.75 5.53 -13.55
C LEU A 59 8.00 6.23 -12.42
N HIS A 60 7.83 7.56 -12.49
CA HIS A 60 6.99 8.30 -11.55
C HIS A 60 5.54 7.85 -11.60
N ALA A 61 4.95 7.72 -12.80
CA ALA A 61 3.58 7.25 -12.96
C ALA A 61 3.38 5.83 -12.39
N LYS A 62 4.34 4.92 -12.61
CA LYS A 62 4.33 3.57 -12.02
C LYS A 62 4.44 3.61 -10.50
N ALA A 63 5.31 4.46 -9.95
CA ALA A 63 5.45 4.61 -8.50
C ALA A 63 4.15 5.13 -7.86
N ASP A 64 3.52 6.14 -8.45
CA ASP A 64 2.25 6.68 -7.97
C ASP A 64 1.12 5.65 -8.02
N ALA A 65 1.05 4.85 -9.09
CA ALA A 65 0.10 3.75 -9.20
C ALA A 65 0.31 2.70 -8.09
N ILE A 66 1.56 2.27 -7.85
CA ILE A 66 1.88 1.31 -6.78
C ILE A 66 1.49 1.87 -5.39
N ILE A 67 1.75 3.15 -5.14
CA ILE A 67 1.38 3.79 -3.87
C ILE A 67 -0.15 3.86 -3.72
N ALA A 68 -0.88 4.16 -4.79
CA ALA A 68 -2.34 4.20 -4.78
C ALA A 68 -2.93 2.80 -4.48
N ASP A 69 -2.43 1.77 -5.17
CA ASP A 69 -2.87 0.39 -4.97
C ASP A 69 -2.56 -0.10 -3.56
N ALA A 70 -1.35 0.15 -3.05
CA ALA A 70 -0.97 -0.21 -1.69
C ALA A 70 -1.86 0.49 -0.63
N LYS A 71 -2.24 1.76 -0.86
CA LYS A 71 -3.17 2.47 0.03
C LYS A 71 -4.57 1.87 -0.03
N ALA A 72 -5.06 1.52 -1.22
CA ALA A 72 -6.36 0.88 -1.39
C ALA A 72 -6.41 -0.48 -0.68
N GLU A 73 -5.37 -1.30 -0.84
CA GLU A 73 -5.26 -2.59 -0.17
C GLU A 73 -5.18 -2.44 1.36
N ALA A 74 -4.35 -1.51 1.86
CA ALA A 74 -4.25 -1.25 3.29
C ALA A 74 -5.59 -0.80 3.90
N ASN A 75 -6.35 0.04 3.19
CA ASN A 75 -7.68 0.46 3.61
C ASN A 75 -8.66 -0.72 3.62
N ALA A 76 -8.65 -1.56 2.58
CA ALA A 76 -9.49 -2.75 2.51
C ALA A 76 -9.18 -3.76 3.63
N VAL A 77 -7.90 -3.97 3.94
CA VAL A 77 -7.47 -4.83 5.07
C VAL A 77 -7.95 -4.25 6.40
N ARG A 78 -7.79 -2.94 6.60
CA ARG A 78 -8.25 -2.26 7.81
C ARG A 78 -9.77 -2.39 7.97
N GLU A 79 -10.53 -2.14 6.92
CA GLU A 79 -11.98 -2.23 6.94
C GLU A 79 -12.46 -3.66 7.23
N LYS A 80 -11.85 -4.67 6.58
CA LYS A 80 -12.10 -6.07 6.88
C LYS A 80 -11.81 -6.40 8.35
N ALA A 81 -10.66 -5.97 8.88
CA ALA A 81 -10.31 -6.21 10.27
C ALA A 81 -11.30 -5.55 11.25
N VAL A 82 -11.71 -4.31 10.98
CA VAL A 82 -12.70 -3.59 11.80
C VAL A 82 -14.07 -4.27 11.73
N SER A 83 -14.52 -4.66 10.54
CA SER A 83 -15.81 -5.35 10.36
C SER A 83 -15.82 -6.71 11.08
N ALA A 84 -14.75 -7.48 10.97
CA ALA A 84 -14.60 -8.76 11.65
C ALA A 84 -14.57 -8.59 13.17
N ALA A 85 -13.85 -7.57 13.67
CA ALA A 85 -13.82 -7.27 15.10
C ALA A 85 -15.19 -6.85 15.63
N LYS A 86 -15.95 -6.03 14.89
CA LYS A 86 -17.33 -5.67 15.23
C LYS A 86 -18.25 -6.88 15.28
N ALA A 87 -18.23 -7.72 14.24
CA ALA A 87 -19.05 -8.92 14.19
C ALA A 87 -18.74 -9.90 15.35
N LEU A 88 -17.46 -10.05 15.71
CA LEU A 88 -17.04 -10.89 16.83
C LEU A 88 -17.48 -10.28 18.18
N ALA A 89 -17.39 -8.96 18.31
CA ALA A 89 -17.89 -8.25 19.51
C ALA A 89 -19.40 -8.41 19.66
N GLU A 90 -20.17 -8.19 18.60
CA GLU A 90 -21.63 -8.36 18.59
C GLU A 90 -22.02 -9.81 18.94
N SER A 91 -21.36 -10.80 18.33
CA SER A 91 -21.59 -12.21 18.62
C SER A 91 -21.29 -12.56 20.09
N LYS A 92 -20.19 -12.01 20.66
CA LYS A 92 -19.87 -12.19 22.08
C LYS A 92 -20.90 -11.53 22.99
N ILE A 93 -21.36 -10.32 22.66
CA ILE A 93 -22.39 -9.62 23.42
C ILE A 93 -23.67 -10.43 23.39
N GLU A 94 -24.14 -10.86 22.22
CA GLU A 94 -25.36 -11.66 22.09
C GLU A 94 -25.27 -12.98 22.86
N SER A 95 -24.15 -13.69 22.75
CA SER A 95 -23.92 -14.92 23.52
C SER A 95 -23.93 -14.67 25.03
N LYS A 96 -23.31 -13.56 25.48
CA LYS A 96 -23.29 -13.22 26.91
C LYS A 96 -24.66 -12.80 27.41
N THR A 97 -25.43 -12.03 26.64
CA THR A 97 -26.81 -11.68 26.97
C THR A 97 -27.69 -12.93 27.08
N LYS A 98 -27.61 -13.86 26.12
CA LYS A 98 -28.33 -15.14 26.20
C LYS A 98 -27.93 -15.95 27.43
N GLU A 99 -26.63 -16.03 27.74
CA GLU A 99 -26.14 -16.72 28.94
C GLU A 99 -26.68 -16.06 30.22
N LEU A 100 -26.76 -14.73 30.24
CA LEU A 100 -27.27 -13.94 31.36
C LEU A 100 -28.77 -14.13 31.56
N ASP A 101 -29.55 -14.13 30.47
CA ASP A 101 -30.99 -14.37 30.50
C ASP A 101 -31.29 -15.78 31.02
N VAL A 102 -30.56 -16.80 30.54
CA VAL A 102 -30.72 -18.18 31.03
C VAL A 102 -30.38 -18.27 32.52
N LYS A 103 -29.28 -17.66 32.96
CA LYS A 103 -28.91 -17.62 34.38
C LYS A 103 -29.97 -16.89 35.21
N TYR A 104 -30.49 -15.78 34.71
CA TYR A 104 -31.52 -15.02 35.39
C TYR A 104 -32.81 -15.83 35.55
N GLN A 105 -33.27 -16.50 34.50
CA GLN A 105 -34.44 -17.38 34.58
C GLN A 105 -34.23 -18.52 35.58
N SER A 106 -33.07 -19.18 35.53
CA SER A 106 -32.73 -20.23 36.51
C SER A 106 -32.69 -19.71 37.95
N PHE A 107 -32.22 -18.47 38.15
CA PHE A 107 -32.19 -17.83 39.47
C PHE A 107 -33.61 -17.54 39.98
N VAL A 108 -34.50 -17.04 39.12
CA VAL A 108 -35.91 -16.79 39.47
C VAL A 108 -36.63 -18.11 39.81
N ASP A 109 -36.39 -19.17 39.04
CA ASP A 109 -36.94 -20.50 39.33
C ASP A 109 -36.47 -21.03 40.68
N VAL A 110 -35.17 -20.94 40.98
CA VAL A 110 -34.62 -21.34 42.29
C VAL A 110 -35.21 -20.49 43.41
N LEU A 111 -35.28 -19.17 43.25
CA LEU A 111 -35.84 -18.27 44.24
C LEU A 111 -37.30 -18.60 44.57
N SER A 112 -38.08 -19.00 43.56
CA SER A 112 -39.47 -19.43 43.76
C SER A 112 -39.56 -20.72 44.60
N LYS A 113 -38.69 -21.69 44.33
CA LYS A 113 -38.60 -22.94 45.10
C LYS A 113 -38.15 -22.70 46.54
N ASP A 114 -37.12 -21.89 46.73
CA ASP A 114 -36.63 -21.51 48.07
C ASP A 114 -37.73 -20.81 48.88
N ARG A 115 -38.55 -19.97 48.23
CA ARG A 115 -39.69 -19.31 48.87
C ARG A 115 -40.76 -20.32 49.31
N GLU A 116 -41.12 -21.28 48.46
CA GLU A 116 -42.07 -22.34 48.81
C GLU A 116 -41.56 -23.22 49.94
N GLU A 117 -40.27 -23.56 49.93
CA GLU A 117 -39.64 -24.37 50.98
C GLU A 117 -39.57 -23.61 52.31
N LEU A 118 -39.21 -22.31 52.25
CA LEU A 118 -39.24 -21.43 53.42
C LEU A 118 -40.65 -21.32 54.00
N GLU A 119 -41.68 -21.14 53.17
CA GLU A 119 -43.08 -21.09 53.60
C GLU A 119 -43.51 -22.39 54.28
N LYS A 120 -43.18 -23.54 53.70
CA LYS A 120 -43.43 -24.85 54.32
C LYS A 120 -42.73 -24.99 55.67
N SER A 121 -41.46 -24.56 55.77
CA SER A 121 -40.69 -24.62 57.03
C SER A 121 -41.25 -23.69 58.10
N LEU A 122 -41.72 -22.49 57.72
CA LEU A 122 -42.40 -21.53 58.59
C LEU A 122 -43.71 -22.12 59.11
N LEU A 123 -44.53 -22.72 58.24
CA LEU A 123 -45.76 -23.38 58.62
C LEU A 123 -45.51 -24.55 59.59
N ALA A 124 -44.46 -25.34 59.37
CA ALA A 124 -44.08 -26.43 60.27
C ALA A 124 -43.57 -25.94 61.63
N SER A 125 -42.95 -24.76 61.68
CA SER A 125 -42.41 -24.15 62.90
C SER A 125 -43.40 -23.21 63.63
N LEU A 126 -44.54 -22.87 63.02
CA LEU A 126 -45.63 -22.09 63.65
C LEU A 126 -46.08 -22.60 65.02
N PRO A 127 -46.24 -23.92 65.28
CA PRO A 127 -46.64 -24.43 66.58
C PRO A 127 -45.60 -24.15 67.66
N LEU A 128 -44.32 -24.37 67.35
CA LEU A 128 -43.18 -24.10 68.24
C LEU A 128 -43.01 -22.59 68.48
N PHE A 129 -43.26 -21.78 67.45
CA PHE A 129 -43.25 -20.32 67.57
C PHE A 129 -44.41 -19.83 68.45
N LYS A 130 -45.61 -20.40 68.31
CA LYS A 130 -46.78 -20.11 69.15
C LYS A 130 -46.57 -20.54 70.61
N GLU A 131 -45.96 -21.71 70.83
CA GLU A 131 -45.58 -22.17 72.17
C GLU A 131 -44.54 -21.25 72.82
N SER A 132 -43.49 -20.86 72.09
CA SER A 132 -42.45 -19.97 72.63
C SER A 132 -42.99 -18.56 72.92
N LEU A 133 -43.90 -18.03 72.09
CA LEU A 133 -44.63 -16.79 72.37
C LEU A 133 -45.50 -16.93 73.62
N LYS A 134 -46.25 -18.02 73.75
CA LYS A 134 -47.10 -18.27 74.93
C LYS A 134 -46.26 -18.40 76.19
N SER A 135 -45.11 -19.07 76.15
CA SER A 135 -44.22 -19.20 77.30
C SER A 135 -43.63 -17.85 77.71
N LYS A 136 -43.23 -17.00 76.76
CA LYS A 136 -42.70 -15.65 77.03
C LYS A 136 -43.77 -14.69 77.57
N MET A 137 -45.00 -14.80 77.06
CA MET A 137 -46.15 -14.00 77.52
C MET A 137 -46.71 -14.50 78.85
N SER A 138 -46.51 -15.77 79.21
CA SER A 138 -46.85 -16.33 80.51
C SER A 138 -45.75 -16.14 81.57
N SER A 139 -44.53 -15.80 81.15
CA SER A 139 -43.40 -15.45 82.02
C SER A 139 -43.25 -13.94 82.24
N LEU A 140 -44.18 -13.14 81.70
CA LEU A 140 -44.39 -11.71 81.94
C LEU A 140 -45.62 -11.55 82.84
#